data_AF-A0A3C1K5I1-F1
#
_entry.id   AF-A0A3C1K5I1-F1
#
_cell.length_a   1.000
_cell.length_b   1.000
_cell.length_c   1.000
_cell.angle_alpha   90.00
_cell.angle_beta   90.00
_cell.angle_gamma   90.00
#
_symmetry.space_group_name_H-M   'P 1'
#
loop_
_entity.id
_entity.type
_entity.pdbx_description
1 polymer ?
#
loop_
_entity_poly.entity_id
_entity_poly.type
_entity_poly.pdbx_seq_one_letter_code
_entity_poly.pdbx_strand_id
1 'polypeptide(L)'
;MIKAKINWLSLEEGGRERPMPAGARYSPIIILKGGSAHDGWNSSIMFITTEINENNESLIEFDFFNKDSYPPDRYEKLINGEEFSLYEGARKVAVGRVII
;
A
#
# COMPACT_ATOMS: atom_id res chain seq x y z
N MET A 1 -8.10 7.97 8.89
CA MET A 1 -8.09 6.76 8.06
C MET A 1 -7.95 7.20 6.62
N ILE A 2 -7.07 6.56 5.85
CA ILE A 2 -6.72 7.00 4.50
C ILE A 2 -7.37 6.05 3.51
N LYS A 3 -8.06 6.61 2.50
CA LYS A 3 -8.64 5.83 1.41
C LYS A 3 -7.69 5.82 0.23
N ALA A 4 -7.53 4.67 -0.40
CA ALA A 4 -6.71 4.53 -1.58
C ALA A 4 -7.30 3.54 -2.57
N LYS A 5 -7.03 3.79 -3.85
CA LYS A 5 -7.17 2.81 -4.92
C LYS A 5 -5.83 2.09 -5.09
N ILE A 6 -5.85 0.77 -5.07
CA ILE A 6 -4.68 -0.08 -5.24
C ILE A 6 -4.76 -0.77 -6.58
N ASN A 7 -3.70 -0.64 -7.38
CA ASN A 7 -3.47 -1.40 -8.61
C ASN A 7 -2.45 -2.50 -8.30
N TRP A 8 -2.91 -3.74 -8.25
CA TRP A 8 -2.08 -4.91 -7.98
C TRP A 8 -1.26 -5.27 -9.20
N LEU A 9 0.03 -5.54 -9.01
CA LEU A 9 0.88 -6.00 -10.10
C LEU A 9 0.48 -7.43 -10.47
N SER A 10 0.39 -7.69 -11.77
CA SER A 10 0.24 -9.03 -12.32
C SER A 10 1.49 -9.87 -12.04
N LEU A 11 1.39 -11.18 -12.26
CA LEU A 11 2.55 -12.07 -12.15
C LEU A 11 3.67 -11.69 -13.13
N GLU A 12 3.32 -11.26 -14.35
CA GLU A 12 4.28 -10.83 -15.38
C GLU A 12 5.03 -9.55 -14.98
N GLU A 13 4.38 -8.67 -14.22
CA GLU A 13 4.98 -7.46 -13.64
C GLU A 13 5.75 -7.73 -12.34
N GLY A 14 5.90 -9.00 -11.93
CA GLY A 14 6.62 -9.40 -10.73
C GLY A 14 5.79 -9.36 -9.44
N GLY A 15 4.46 -9.29 -9.56
CA GLY A 15 3.52 -9.29 -8.45
C GLY A 15 3.36 -10.64 -7.76
N ARG A 16 2.15 -10.88 -7.25
CA ARG A 16 1.83 -12.12 -6.52
C ARG A 16 1.46 -13.23 -7.49
N GLU A 17 1.84 -14.46 -7.16
CA GLU A 17 1.39 -15.67 -7.89
C GLU A 17 -0.11 -15.93 -7.71
N ARG A 18 -0.66 -15.50 -6.57
CA ARG A 18 -2.08 -15.63 -6.26
C ARG A 18 -2.64 -14.29 -5.78
N PRO A 19 -3.83 -13.89 -6.26
CA PRO A 19 -4.47 -12.68 -5.79
C PRO A 19 -4.71 -12.75 -4.27
N MET A 20 -4.77 -11.59 -3.63
CA MET A 20 -5.14 -11.53 -2.22
C MET A 20 -6.62 -11.93 -2.07
N PRO A 21 -6.96 -12.85 -1.15
CA PRO A 21 -8.36 -13.14 -0.86
C PRO A 21 -9.03 -11.91 -0.25
N ALA A 22 -10.28 -11.63 -0.61
CA ALA A 22 -11.06 -10.58 0.05
C ALA A 22 -11.33 -10.93 1.53
N GLY A 23 -11.38 -9.90 2.39
CA GLY A 23 -11.64 -10.04 3.83
C GLY A 23 -10.42 -10.42 4.67
N ALA A 24 -9.24 -10.56 4.08
CA ALA A 24 -8.01 -10.87 4.81
C ALA A 24 -7.38 -9.61 5.41
N ARG A 25 -6.83 -9.74 6.63
CA ARG A 25 -5.93 -8.71 7.18
C ARG A 25 -4.62 -8.75 6.43
N TYR A 26 -4.19 -7.60 5.95
CA TYR A 26 -2.96 -7.47 5.18
C TYR A 26 -2.10 -6.32 5.71
N SER A 27 -0.79 -6.57 5.81
CA SER A 27 0.17 -5.65 6.40
C SER A 27 1.43 -5.48 5.55
N PRO A 28 1.33 -4.85 4.38
CA PRO A 28 2.48 -4.61 3.51
C PRO A 28 3.36 -3.47 4.03
N ILE A 29 4.59 -3.42 3.53
CA ILE A 29 5.45 -2.24 3.64
C ILE A 29 4.95 -1.20 2.64
N ILE A 30 4.71 0.04 3.10
CA ILE A 30 4.41 1.19 2.24
C ILE A 30 5.69 2.00 1.99
N ILE A 31 5.89 2.37 0.73
CA ILE A 31 6.94 3.30 0.31
C ILE A 31 6.30 4.46 -0.42
N LEU A 32 6.42 5.67 0.14
CA LEU A 32 5.96 6.91 -0.48
C LEU A 32 6.93 7.35 -1.58
N LYS A 33 6.44 8.12 -2.54
CA LYS A 33 7.27 8.68 -3.61
C LYS A 33 8.49 9.42 -3.06
N GLY A 34 9.67 9.11 -3.59
CA GLY A 34 10.95 9.68 -3.14
C GLY A 34 11.54 9.05 -1.87
N GLY A 35 10.89 8.02 -1.30
CA GLY A 35 11.49 7.15 -0.28
C GLY A 35 12.10 5.88 -0.89
N SER A 36 12.99 5.22 -0.15
CA SER A 36 13.58 3.94 -0.53
C SER A 36 13.23 2.82 0.45
N ALA A 37 13.28 1.57 -0.02
CA ALA A 37 13.11 0.37 0.82
C ALA A 37 14.28 0.16 1.80
N HIS A 38 15.35 0.95 1.69
CA HIS A 38 16.53 0.90 2.54
C HIS A 38 16.64 2.09 3.47
N ASP A 39 15.77 3.09 3.31
CA ASP A 39 15.57 4.11 4.33
C ASP A 39 14.97 3.36 5.52
N GLY A 40 15.63 3.35 6.68
CA GLY A 40 15.26 2.56 7.87
C GLY A 40 13.88 2.85 8.48
N TRP A 41 12.98 3.46 7.71
CA TRP A 41 11.64 3.92 8.01
C TRP A 41 10.57 3.19 7.16
N ASN A 42 10.90 2.02 6.62
CA ASN A 42 9.92 1.11 6.04
C ASN A 42 8.78 0.88 7.03
N SER A 43 7.58 1.25 6.64
CA SER A 43 6.46 1.24 7.55
C SER A 43 5.41 0.28 7.09
N SER A 44 4.87 -0.48 8.05
CA SER A 44 3.73 -1.34 7.77
C SER A 44 2.45 -0.52 7.86
N ILE A 45 1.61 -0.61 6.85
CA ILE A 45 0.20 -0.21 6.96
C ILE A 45 -0.63 -1.46 7.27
N MET A 46 -1.86 -1.28 7.73
CA MET A 46 -2.80 -2.38 7.90
C MET A 46 -4.13 -2.02 7.25
N PHE A 47 -4.70 -2.97 6.52
CA PHE A 47 -6.04 -2.88 5.98
C PHE A 47 -6.68 -4.27 5.83
N ILE A 48 -8.00 -4.27 5.62
CA ILE A 48 -8.75 -5.44 5.17
C ILE A 48 -8.81 -5.42 3.65
N THR A 49 -8.36 -6.49 3.02
CA THR A 49 -8.40 -6.62 1.56
C THR A 49 -9.85 -6.64 1.07
N THR A 50 -10.09 -5.95 -0.04
CA THR A 50 -11.38 -5.94 -0.72
C THR A 50 -11.29 -6.74 -2.02
N GLU A 51 -12.42 -6.91 -2.69
CA GLU A 51 -12.45 -7.59 -3.98
C GLU A 51 -11.55 -6.86 -4.98
N ILE A 52 -10.81 -7.64 -5.76
CA ILE A 52 -9.99 -7.17 -6.87
C ILE A 52 -10.87 -7.24 -8.12
N ASN A 53 -11.07 -6.12 -8.80
CA ASN A 53 -11.86 -6.03 -10.03
C ASN A 53 -11.11 -6.58 -11.25
N GLU A 54 -11.76 -6.58 -12.41
CA GLU A 54 -11.20 -7.06 -13.69
C GLU A 54 -9.94 -6.31 -14.16
N ASN A 55 -9.68 -5.13 -13.62
CA ASN A 55 -8.50 -4.30 -13.93
C ASN A 55 -7.36 -4.50 -12.92
N ASN A 56 -7.42 -5.54 -12.09
CA ASN A 56 -6.50 -5.77 -10.97
C ASN A 56 -6.51 -4.64 -9.92
N GLU A 57 -7.66 -4.02 -9.69
CA GLU A 57 -7.78 -2.88 -8.78
C GLU A 57 -8.65 -3.19 -7.57
N SER A 58 -8.35 -2.57 -6.43
CA SER A 58 -9.16 -2.67 -5.21
C SER A 58 -9.22 -1.34 -4.46
N LEU A 59 -10.27 -1.12 -3.67
CA LEU A 59 -10.40 0.06 -2.81
C LEU A 59 -10.13 -0.33 -1.37
N ILE A 60 -9.24 0.40 -0.70
CA ILE A 60 -8.87 0.11 0.68
C ILE A 60 -9.04 1.32 1.57
N GLU A 61 -9.32 1.06 2.84
CA GLU A 61 -9.11 2.02 3.92
C GLU A 61 -8.00 1.47 4.82
N PHE A 62 -6.96 2.25 5.04
CA PHE A 62 -5.80 1.82 5.80
C PHE A 62 -5.40 2.84 6.87
N ASP A 63 -4.68 2.33 7.85
CA ASP A 63 -3.94 3.12 8.84
C ASP A 63 -2.52 2.56 8.96
N PHE A 64 -1.61 3.39 9.45
CA PHE A 64 -0.26 2.94 9.82
C PHE A 64 -0.31 2.08 11.08
N PHE A 65 0.55 1.06 11.10
CA PHE A 65 0.65 0.15 12.24
C PHE A 65 1.14 0.85 13.51
N ASN A 66 1.97 1.89 13.37
CA ASN A 66 2.44 2.71 14.48
C ASN A 66 2.39 4.20 14.08
N LYS A 67 1.38 4.91 14.59
CA LYS A 67 1.17 6.34 14.30
C LYS A 67 2.18 7.23 15.05
N ASP A 68 2.68 6.79 16.20
CA ASP A 68 3.57 7.59 17.06
C ASP A 68 5.04 7.52 16.60
N SER A 69 5.41 6.45 15.87
CA SER A 69 6.74 6.31 15.27
C SER A 69 6.84 6.95 13.88
N TYR A 70 5.78 7.59 13.41
CA TYR A 70 5.78 8.27 12.13
C TYR A 70 6.07 9.75 12.28
N PRO A 71 7.06 10.29 11.57
CA PRO A 71 7.22 11.72 11.42
C PRO A 71 5.90 12.34 10.91
N PRO A 72 5.32 13.34 11.61
CA PRO A 72 4.04 13.95 11.24
C PRO A 72 3.99 14.45 9.80
N ASP A 73 5.14 14.96 9.31
CA ASP A 73 5.35 15.50 7.96
C ASP A 73 5.13 14.48 6.83
N ARG A 74 5.08 13.19 7.13
CA ARG A 74 4.81 12.16 6.12
C ARG A 74 3.35 11.73 6.06
N TYR A 75 2.59 11.88 7.15
CA TYR A 75 1.14 11.82 7.07
C TYR A 75 0.61 12.94 6.17
N GLU A 76 1.25 14.12 6.24
CA GLU A 76 0.99 15.27 5.37
C GLU A 76 1.31 15.00 3.88
N LYS A 77 2.07 13.95 3.56
CA LYS A 77 2.36 13.55 2.17
C LYS A 77 1.26 12.67 1.58
N LEU A 78 0.45 12.00 2.39
CA LEU A 78 -0.65 11.17 1.91
C LEU A 78 -1.90 12.01 1.63
N ILE A 79 -1.75 12.93 0.67
CA ILE A 79 -2.82 13.79 0.15
C ILE A 79 -3.50 13.15 -1.06
N ASN A 80 -4.70 13.63 -1.39
CA ASN A 80 -5.45 13.13 -2.55
C ASN A 80 -4.59 13.16 -3.82
N GLY A 81 -4.56 12.04 -4.53
CA GLY A 81 -3.83 11.85 -5.77
C GLY A 81 -2.38 11.37 -5.59
N GLU A 82 -1.82 11.40 -4.39
CA GLU A 82 -0.44 10.95 -4.15
C GLU A 82 -0.30 9.44 -4.34
N GLU A 83 0.82 9.04 -4.94
CA GLU A 83 1.14 7.63 -5.19
C GLU A 83 2.12 7.06 -4.17
N PHE A 84 1.91 5.78 -3.86
CA PHE A 84 2.79 4.98 -3.03
C PHE A 84 2.91 3.58 -3.62
N SER A 85 3.92 2.83 -3.18
CA SER A 85 4.11 1.44 -3.56
C SER A 85 3.98 0.53 -2.35
N LEU A 86 3.39 -0.64 -2.56
CA LEU A 86 3.27 -1.68 -1.53
C LEU A 86 4.25 -2.81 -1.80
N TYR A 87 4.89 -3.29 -0.73
CA TYR A 87 5.92 -4.31 -0.78
C TYR A 87 5.66 -5.46 0.19
N GLU A 88 6.05 -6.67 -0.23
CA GLU A 88 6.20 -7.87 0.59
C GLU A 88 7.69 -8.21 0.68
N GLY A 89 8.32 -7.87 1.81
CA GLY A 89 9.78 -7.88 1.89
C GLY A 89 10.39 -6.93 0.87
N ALA A 90 11.24 -7.44 -0.03
CA ALA A 90 11.86 -6.67 -1.10
C ALA A 90 11.02 -6.59 -2.39
N ARG A 91 9.92 -7.35 -2.48
CA ARG A 91 9.11 -7.45 -3.70
C ARG A 91 8.04 -6.37 -3.73
N LYS A 92 8.01 -5.55 -4.77
CA LYS A 92 6.89 -4.65 -5.04
C LYS A 92 5.69 -5.48 -5.52
N VAL A 93 4.53 -5.29 -4.92
CA VAL A 93 3.32 -6.07 -5.25
C VAL A 93 2.15 -5.21 -5.72
N ALA A 94 2.17 -3.90 -5.46
CA ALA A 94 1.13 -2.99 -5.94
C ALA A 94 1.60 -1.54 -5.98
N VAL A 95 0.84 -0.72 -6.69
CA VAL A 95 0.88 0.75 -6.63
C VAL A 95 -0.44 1.24 -6.07
N GLY A 96 -0.38 2.04 -5.02
CA GLY A 96 -1.54 2.70 -4.45
C GLY A 96 -1.59 4.17 -4.82
N ARG A 97 -2.80 4.69 -4.98
CA ARG A 97 -3.07 6.12 -5.14
C ARG A 97 -4.07 6.54 -4.08
N VAL A 98 -3.68 7.51 -3.27
CA VAL A 98 -4.56 8.09 -2.26
C VAL A 98 -5.74 8.75 -2.96
N ILE A 99 -6.95 8.46 -2.47
CA ILE A 99 -8.19 9.05 -2.97
C ILE A 99 -8.98 9.78 -1.87
N ILE A 100 -8.49 9.68 -0.61
CA ILE A 100 -9.08 10.18 0.66
C ILE A 100 -10.59 10.46 0.62
#